data_AF-A0A0Q3W3Z6-F1
#
_entry.id   AF-A0A0Q3W3Z6-F1
#
_cell.length_a   1.000
_cell.length_b   1.000
_cell.length_c   1.000
_cell.angle_alpha   90.00
_cell.angle_beta   90.00
_cell.angle_gamma   90.00
#
_symmetry.space_group_name_H-M   'P 1'
#
loop_
_entity.id
_entity.type
_entity.pdbx_description
1 polymer ?
#
loop_
_entity_poly.entity_id
_entity_poly.type
_entity_poly.pdbx_seq_one_letter_code
_entity_poly.pdbx_strand_id
1 'polypeptide(L)'
;MKSTKILTPILLGLTLAITGCNNEAQTKQSDQKQEQPQKETQNVTQAQITELQPLNAMTLQITFSQPLSEDDVNPENLDTIKQNFKFDHDMSIVNVPRLKIGAESTYIVPVTIHKPGTTYTLSFKGGEKQSFEASEEKINISKTMQVSNDTIEIESFKEDGVTDYANIIEAYRAGRGDLSFQVDDENKDENGNQYEVISSLRDRTVTITSDNGEKITAKYIPFTQAADGRQAPKFRLPEGQSLTPGTEYTVTSDWGEIKNPTFIGEEFAPLTIQSAEAIDEKSFELTLDKDPSIELFAGRSVQLQGEDGSIVQAQYRFSSRQGAVGIFDITDNTLKSGVKYTVAPLNNWATANDITLIAK
;
A
#
# COMPACT_ATOMS: atom_id res chain seq x y z
N MET A 1 -49.52 14.40 8.48
CA MET A 1 -50.27 15.65 8.16
C MET A 1 -49.47 16.82 8.74
N LYS A 2 -49.09 17.83 7.95
CA LYS A 2 -49.69 19.20 7.93
C LYS A 2 -49.80 19.82 9.34
N SER A 3 -49.27 21.01 9.66
CA SER A 3 -48.72 22.07 8.80
C SER A 3 -47.88 23.10 9.60
N THR A 4 -46.84 23.68 8.99
CA THR A 4 -46.52 25.14 8.83
C THR A 4 -46.96 26.19 9.89
N LYS A 5 -46.26 27.33 10.14
CA LYS A 5 -45.26 28.12 9.36
C LYS A 5 -44.66 29.29 10.21
N ILE A 6 -43.45 29.79 9.84
CA ILE A 6 -43.01 31.24 9.82
C ILE A 6 -42.90 32.00 11.17
N LEU A 7 -41.83 32.75 11.50
CA LEU A 7 -41.42 34.04 10.90
C LEU A 7 -39.99 34.48 11.35
N THR A 8 -39.24 35.14 10.46
CA THR A 8 -37.91 35.75 10.72
C THR A 8 -38.01 37.28 10.81
N PRO A 9 -37.19 37.96 11.64
CA PRO A 9 -36.64 39.27 11.29
C PRO A 9 -35.10 39.29 11.39
N ILE A 10 -34.37 39.63 10.33
CA ILE A 10 -33.93 40.99 9.90
C ILE A 10 -32.64 41.46 10.60
N LEU A 11 -31.67 41.79 9.73
CA LEU A 11 -30.36 42.41 9.95
C LEU A 11 -30.34 43.60 10.93
N LEU A 12 -29.25 43.73 11.67
CA LEU A 12 -28.65 45.04 11.97
C LEU A 12 -27.12 44.96 11.82
N GLY A 13 -26.56 45.76 10.91
CA GLY A 13 -25.12 45.98 10.81
C GLY A 13 -24.70 47.20 11.62
N LEU A 14 -23.48 47.19 12.15
CA LEU A 14 -22.89 48.34 12.85
C LEU A 14 -21.47 48.60 12.36
N THR A 15 -21.35 49.66 11.56
CA THR A 15 -20.08 50.31 11.20
C THR A 15 -19.62 51.22 12.34
N LEU A 16 -18.36 51.09 12.77
CA LEU A 16 -17.72 52.07 13.65
C LEU A 16 -16.78 52.96 12.82
N ALA A 17 -17.06 54.26 12.82
CA ALA A 17 -16.17 55.30 12.34
C ALA A 17 -15.48 55.97 13.53
N ILE A 18 -14.18 56.29 13.39
CA ILE A 18 -13.36 56.95 14.42
C ILE A 18 -12.90 58.30 13.85
N THR A 19 -13.09 59.40 14.59
CA THR A 19 -12.69 60.76 14.19
C THR A 19 -12.21 61.59 15.39
N GLY A 20 -11.18 62.43 15.17
CA GLY A 20 -10.56 63.36 16.13
C GLY A 20 -9.23 62.83 16.70
N CYS A 21 -8.02 63.35 16.39
CA CYS A 21 -7.52 64.75 16.43
C CYS A 21 -7.64 65.35 17.85
N ASN A 22 -6.63 65.93 18.52
CA ASN A 22 -5.25 66.35 18.16
C ASN A 22 -4.39 66.39 19.48
N ASN A 23 -3.10 66.77 19.57
CA ASN A 23 -2.21 67.54 18.67
C ASN A 23 -0.68 67.27 18.88
N GLU A 24 0.14 67.93 18.05
CA GLU A 24 1.48 68.56 18.27
C GLU A 24 2.36 68.22 19.51
N ALA A 25 3.72 68.14 19.43
CA ALA A 25 4.63 68.81 18.49
C ALA A 25 5.97 68.08 18.21
N GLN A 26 6.43 68.18 16.95
CA GLN A 26 7.82 68.32 16.45
C GLN A 26 8.98 67.60 17.21
N THR A 27 9.72 66.68 16.56
CA THR A 27 10.88 67.11 15.73
C THR A 27 11.25 66.17 14.55
N LYS A 28 11.35 66.77 13.36
CA LYS A 28 12.09 66.45 12.11
C LYS A 28 12.73 65.06 11.86
N GLN A 29 12.40 64.52 10.68
CA GLN A 29 13.26 63.86 9.66
C GLN A 29 14.19 62.69 10.09
N SER A 30 14.23 61.56 9.40
CA SER A 30 13.48 61.13 8.20
C SER A 30 13.74 59.65 7.94
N ASP A 31 12.77 58.78 8.22
CA ASP A 31 12.94 57.35 7.95
C ASP A 31 12.46 56.96 6.55
N GLN A 32 13.35 56.27 5.85
CA GLN A 32 13.05 55.66 4.56
C GLN A 32 11.99 54.57 4.74
N LYS A 33 11.09 54.48 3.77
CA LYS A 33 10.01 53.49 3.72
C LYS A 33 10.58 52.08 3.57
N GLN A 34 10.96 51.44 4.67
CA GLN A 34 11.21 49.99 4.70
C GLN A 34 9.88 49.28 4.63
N GLU A 35 9.59 48.70 3.47
CA GLU A 35 8.64 47.60 3.37
C GLU A 35 9.19 46.46 4.23
N GLN A 36 8.58 46.24 5.39
CA GLN A 36 8.77 44.99 6.12
C GLN A 36 8.16 43.88 5.25
N PRO A 37 8.94 42.90 4.76
CA PRO A 37 8.33 41.67 4.28
C PRO A 37 7.65 41.04 5.50
N GLN A 38 6.32 40.98 5.47
CA GLN A 38 5.53 40.28 6.47
C GLN A 38 5.85 38.80 6.34
N LYS A 39 6.92 38.38 7.03
CA LYS A 39 7.32 37.00 7.19
C LYS A 39 6.22 36.33 8.03
N GLU A 40 5.21 35.81 7.36
CA GLU A 40 4.36 34.74 7.90
C GLU A 40 5.25 33.52 8.13
N THR A 41 6.02 33.60 9.21
CA THR A 41 6.73 32.46 9.76
C THR A 41 5.69 31.73 10.59
N GLN A 42 4.78 31.03 9.91
CA GLN A 42 4.23 29.82 10.47
C GLN A 42 5.43 28.88 10.67
N ASN A 43 6.07 28.99 11.83
CA ASN A 43 6.90 27.94 12.38
C ASN A 43 5.95 26.79 12.72
N VAL A 44 5.45 26.11 11.69
CA VAL A 44 5.22 24.67 11.79
C VAL A 44 6.59 24.13 12.13
N THR A 45 6.82 23.80 13.40
CA THR A 45 7.96 22.99 13.78
C THR A 45 7.92 21.78 12.86
N GLN A 46 8.92 21.62 12.00
CA GLN A 46 8.94 20.52 11.06
C GLN A 46 9.44 19.29 11.80
N ALA A 47 8.80 18.14 11.63
CA ALA A 47 9.23 16.90 12.27
C ALA A 47 10.70 16.62 11.89
N GLN A 48 11.56 16.44 12.88
CA GLN A 48 12.97 16.06 12.69
C GLN A 48 13.15 14.59 13.06
N ILE A 49 14.06 13.90 12.38
CA ILE A 49 14.46 12.55 12.78
C ILE A 49 15.24 12.64 14.09
N THR A 50 14.77 11.96 15.13
CA THR A 50 15.44 11.86 16.43
C THR A 50 16.12 10.51 16.63
N GLU A 51 15.64 9.46 15.94
CA GLU A 51 16.23 8.12 15.95
C GLU A 51 16.02 7.44 14.60
N LEU A 52 17.00 6.63 14.20
CA LEU A 52 17.04 5.96 12.90
C LEU A 52 17.70 4.59 13.05
N GLN A 53 16.92 3.52 12.93
CA GLN A 53 17.38 2.15 13.11
C GLN A 53 17.03 1.30 11.88
N PRO A 54 17.99 0.64 11.22
CA PRO A 54 17.68 -0.39 10.24
C PRO A 54 17.18 -1.64 10.97
N LEU A 55 15.97 -2.13 10.62
CA LEU A 55 15.38 -3.34 11.22
C LEU A 55 15.74 -4.62 10.45
N ASN A 56 15.95 -4.50 9.14
CA ASN A 56 16.37 -5.57 8.25
C ASN A 56 16.81 -4.96 6.91
N ALA A 57 17.23 -5.79 5.95
CA ALA A 57 17.72 -5.38 4.63
C ALA A 57 16.74 -4.56 3.77
N MET A 58 15.50 -4.31 4.22
CA MET A 58 14.51 -3.53 3.45
C MET A 58 13.62 -2.60 4.29
N THR A 59 13.93 -2.42 5.58
CA THR A 59 13.05 -1.72 6.54
C THR A 59 13.84 -0.86 7.50
N LEU A 60 13.41 0.39 7.67
CA LEU A 60 13.88 1.28 8.73
C LEU A 60 12.77 1.50 9.75
N GLN A 61 13.15 1.62 11.02
CA GLN A 61 12.36 2.26 12.06
C GLN A 61 12.88 3.69 12.23
N ILE A 62 11.96 4.66 12.21
CA ILE A 62 12.31 6.08 12.32
C ILE A 62 11.42 6.74 13.37
N THR A 63 12.04 7.30 14.40
CA THR A 63 11.38 8.11 15.42
C THR A 63 11.55 9.58 15.06
N PHE A 64 10.46 10.33 15.09
CA PHE A 64 10.46 11.77 14.83
C PHE A 64 10.20 12.58 16.11
N SER A 65 10.63 13.84 16.11
CA SER A 65 10.45 14.79 17.22
C SER A 65 8.98 15.11 17.57
N GLN A 66 8.04 14.71 16.71
CA GLN A 66 6.58 14.81 16.84
C GLN A 66 5.96 13.93 15.73
N PRO A 67 4.63 13.66 15.73
CA PRO A 67 3.97 12.92 14.66
C PRO A 67 4.17 13.54 13.27
N LEU A 68 4.26 12.70 12.24
CA LEU A 68 4.22 13.11 10.83
C LEU A 68 2.83 13.65 10.47
N SER A 69 2.77 14.62 9.56
CA SER A 69 1.51 15.14 9.03
C SER A 69 0.77 14.11 8.16
N GLU A 70 -0.53 14.29 7.97
CA GLU A 70 -1.35 13.44 7.08
C GLU A 70 -0.77 13.35 5.67
N ASP A 71 -0.28 14.46 5.10
CA ASP A 71 0.38 14.51 3.80
C ASP A 71 1.66 13.65 3.71
N ASP A 72 2.33 13.39 4.83
CA ASP A 72 3.55 12.57 4.90
C ASP A 72 3.27 11.07 5.04
N VAL A 73 2.01 10.67 5.27
CA VAL A 73 1.60 9.27 5.46
C VAL A 73 0.41 8.84 4.59
N ASN A 74 -0.19 9.76 3.81
CA ASN A 74 -1.25 9.47 2.85
C ASN A 74 -0.71 8.61 1.68
N PRO A 75 -1.21 7.38 1.46
CA PRO A 75 -0.81 6.51 0.35
C PRO A 75 -0.96 7.12 -1.05
N GLU A 76 -1.89 8.06 -1.24
CA GLU A 76 -2.13 8.76 -2.51
C GLU A 76 -0.98 9.73 -2.86
N ASN A 77 -0.26 10.22 -1.86
CA ASN A 77 0.81 11.21 -1.99
C ASN A 77 2.22 10.59 -2.12
N LEU A 78 2.35 9.27 -2.34
CA LEU A 78 3.65 8.57 -2.22
C LEU A 78 4.79 9.21 -3.02
N ASP A 79 4.58 9.72 -4.23
CA ASP A 79 5.66 10.34 -5.01
C ASP A 79 6.14 11.68 -4.41
N THR A 80 5.26 12.42 -3.73
CA THR A 80 5.62 13.60 -2.93
C THR A 80 6.34 13.17 -1.64
N ILE A 81 5.86 12.12 -0.98
CA ILE A 81 6.48 11.59 0.26
C ILE A 81 7.89 11.06 -0.05
N LYS A 82 8.10 10.34 -1.16
CA LYS A 82 9.42 9.94 -1.66
C LYS A 82 10.36 11.13 -1.86
N GLN A 83 9.84 12.30 -2.24
CA GLN A 83 10.66 13.51 -2.36
C GLN A 83 11.00 14.13 -0.99
N ASN A 84 10.21 13.90 0.06
CA ASN A 84 10.47 14.37 1.42
C ASN A 84 11.61 13.58 2.09
N PHE A 85 11.80 12.30 1.77
CA PHE A 85 12.92 11.48 2.25
C PHE A 85 14.10 11.54 1.28
N LYS A 86 15.18 12.26 1.63
CA LYS A 86 16.40 12.38 0.83
C LYS A 86 17.47 11.41 1.34
N PHE A 87 17.60 10.28 0.65
CA PHE A 87 18.72 9.35 0.83
C PHE A 87 19.86 9.60 -0.17
N ASP A 88 21.00 8.98 0.07
CA ASP A 88 22.08 8.78 -0.91
C ASP A 88 22.08 7.34 -1.47
N HIS A 89 23.10 7.02 -2.29
CA HIS A 89 23.35 5.68 -2.85
C HIS A 89 22.14 5.02 -3.56
N ASP A 90 21.31 5.82 -4.25
CA ASP A 90 20.08 5.41 -4.96
C ASP A 90 18.97 4.81 -4.08
N MET A 91 19.07 4.93 -2.76
CA MET A 91 18.04 4.46 -1.86
C MET A 91 16.78 5.35 -1.93
N SER A 92 15.61 4.76 -1.70
CA SER A 92 14.37 5.49 -1.49
C SER A 92 13.42 4.73 -0.58
N ILE A 93 12.41 5.43 -0.02
CA ILE A 93 11.23 4.74 0.51
C ILE A 93 10.48 4.08 -0.65
N VAL A 94 9.89 2.93 -0.38
CA VAL A 94 9.14 2.13 -1.38
C VAL A 94 7.63 2.26 -1.15
N ASN A 95 7.20 2.47 0.09
CA ASN A 95 5.83 2.80 0.45
C ASN A 95 5.83 3.85 1.57
N VAL A 96 4.65 4.39 1.91
CA VAL A 96 4.53 5.44 2.93
C VAL A 96 4.92 4.95 4.34
N PRO A 97 5.51 5.83 5.19
CA PRO A 97 5.72 5.54 6.61
C PRO A 97 4.41 5.15 7.30
N ARG A 98 4.47 4.19 8.24
CA ARG A 98 3.31 3.76 9.03
C ARG A 98 3.62 3.81 10.53
N LEU A 99 2.80 4.56 11.27
CA LEU A 99 2.92 4.73 12.73
C LEU A 99 2.68 3.38 13.42
N LYS A 100 3.57 2.99 14.34
CA LYS A 100 3.41 1.79 15.16
C LYS A 100 2.27 1.96 16.16
N ILE A 101 1.56 0.87 16.46
CA ILE A 101 0.49 0.87 17.46
C ILE A 101 1.05 1.32 18.81
N GLY A 102 0.41 2.31 19.43
CA GLY A 102 0.80 2.83 20.75
C GLY A 102 2.04 3.73 20.76
N ALA A 103 2.69 3.98 19.62
CA ALA A 103 3.74 4.99 19.50
C ALA A 103 3.13 6.37 19.16
N GLU A 104 3.79 7.45 19.58
CA GLU A 104 3.40 8.82 19.18
C GLU A 104 4.02 9.21 17.83
N SER A 105 5.29 8.86 17.61
CA SER A 105 6.06 9.33 16.44
C SER A 105 7.08 8.33 15.89
N THR A 106 6.95 7.03 16.22
CA THR A 106 7.80 5.95 15.70
C THR A 106 7.13 5.22 14.54
N TYR A 107 7.79 5.20 13.37
CA TYR A 107 7.24 4.68 12.12
C TYR A 107 8.05 3.52 11.56
N ILE A 108 7.35 2.51 11.03
CA ILE A 108 7.92 1.52 10.10
C ILE A 108 7.98 2.16 8.72
N VAL A 109 9.16 2.17 8.11
CA VAL A 109 9.44 2.82 6.82
C VAL A 109 10.05 1.79 5.85
N PRO A 110 9.26 1.28 4.88
CA PRO A 110 9.75 0.36 3.85
C PRO A 110 10.68 1.09 2.88
N VAL A 111 11.90 0.58 2.68
CA VAL A 111 12.92 1.17 1.79
C VAL A 111 13.37 0.20 0.70
N THR A 112 14.11 0.68 -0.29
CA THR A 112 14.81 -0.20 -1.26
C THR A 112 15.83 -1.09 -0.54
N ILE A 113 16.12 -2.26 -1.11
CA ILE A 113 17.07 -3.22 -0.53
C ILE A 113 18.42 -2.56 -0.23
N HIS A 114 18.91 -2.77 0.99
CA HIS A 114 20.21 -2.30 1.45
C HIS A 114 21.33 -2.96 0.63
N LYS A 115 22.27 -2.16 0.15
CA LYS A 115 23.54 -2.63 -0.44
C LYS A 115 24.45 -3.01 0.75
N PRO A 116 24.87 -4.28 0.90
CA PRO A 116 25.75 -4.72 2.00
C PRO A 116 26.98 -3.83 2.19
N GLY A 117 27.42 -3.66 3.45
CA GLY A 117 28.58 -2.84 3.81
C GLY A 117 28.50 -1.33 3.47
N THR A 118 27.32 -0.79 3.13
CA THR A 118 27.14 0.63 2.79
C THR A 118 26.68 1.43 4.01
N THR A 119 27.28 2.60 4.28
CA THR A 119 26.71 3.60 5.20
C THR A 119 25.86 4.59 4.40
N TYR A 120 24.60 4.75 4.78
CA TYR A 120 23.66 5.67 4.14
C TYR A 120 23.53 6.97 4.94
N THR A 121 23.21 8.07 4.26
CA THR A 121 22.69 9.28 4.88
C THR A 121 21.24 9.53 4.49
N LEU A 122 20.42 9.95 5.45
CA LEU A 122 19.01 10.33 5.26
C LEU A 122 18.77 11.72 5.87
N SER A 123 18.06 12.59 5.15
CA SER A 123 17.36 13.73 5.75
C SER A 123 15.89 13.76 5.35
N PHE A 124 15.05 14.29 6.24
CA PHE A 124 13.60 14.45 6.03
C PHE A 124 13.24 15.93 5.86
N LYS A 125 12.57 16.28 4.76
CA LYS A 125 12.15 17.65 4.39
C LYS A 125 13.27 18.70 4.52
N GLY A 126 14.52 18.33 4.24
CA GLY A 126 15.67 19.24 4.36
C GLY A 126 16.14 19.53 5.80
N GLY A 127 15.67 18.76 6.78
CA GLY A 127 16.22 18.74 8.14
C GLY A 127 17.63 18.16 8.21
N GLU A 128 18.12 17.93 9.43
CA GLU A 128 19.47 17.39 9.66
C GLU A 128 19.65 16.00 9.03
N LYS A 129 20.89 15.72 8.60
CA LYS A 129 21.26 14.41 8.05
C LYS A 129 21.60 13.45 9.18
N GLN A 130 20.88 12.34 9.24
CA GLN A 130 21.22 11.18 10.06
C GLN A 130 21.93 10.13 9.20
N SER A 131 22.75 9.29 9.83
CA SER A 131 23.50 8.23 9.15
C SER A 131 23.18 6.87 9.77
N PHE A 132 23.16 5.82 8.96
CA PHE A 132 22.97 4.44 9.42
C PHE A 132 23.73 3.45 8.53
N GLU A 133 24.10 2.30 9.09
CA GLU A 133 24.74 1.22 8.34
C GLU A 133 23.70 0.31 7.68
N ALA A 134 24.06 -0.27 6.53
CA ALA A 134 23.27 -1.30 5.87
C ALA A 134 23.07 -2.50 6.80
N SER A 135 21.82 -2.83 7.13
CA SER A 135 21.51 -4.15 7.67
C SER A 135 21.52 -5.20 6.55
N GLU A 136 22.23 -6.31 6.79
CA GLU A 136 22.23 -7.53 5.97
C GLU A 136 21.23 -8.58 6.49
N GLU A 137 20.52 -8.27 7.58
CA GLU A 137 19.53 -9.15 8.20
C GLU A 137 18.36 -9.41 7.24
N LYS A 138 18.08 -10.69 7.00
CA LYS A 138 16.96 -11.15 6.19
C LYS A 138 15.85 -11.65 7.08
N ILE A 139 14.62 -11.41 6.65
CA ILE A 139 13.45 -11.90 7.39
C ILE A 139 13.30 -13.41 7.19
N ASN A 140 13.07 -14.13 8.28
CA ASN A 140 12.77 -15.55 8.29
C ASN A 140 11.39 -15.83 7.67
N ILE A 141 11.37 -16.60 6.59
CA ILE A 141 10.15 -17.02 5.89
C ILE A 141 10.02 -18.54 6.02
N SER A 142 8.88 -19.01 6.50
CA SER A 142 8.72 -20.39 6.97
C SER A 142 8.64 -21.41 5.82
N LYS A 143 7.90 -21.09 4.74
CA LYS A 143 7.71 -21.98 3.58
C LYS A 143 7.26 -21.25 2.31
N THR A 144 7.36 -21.93 1.17
CA THR A 144 6.70 -21.56 -0.10
C THR A 144 5.71 -22.63 -0.57
N MET A 145 4.74 -22.24 -1.39
CA MET A 145 3.86 -23.17 -2.12
C MET A 145 3.26 -22.53 -3.38
N GLN A 146 2.89 -23.36 -4.35
CA GLN A 146 2.09 -22.94 -5.50
C GLN A 146 0.62 -22.73 -5.10
N VAL A 147 -0.04 -21.71 -5.66
CA VAL A 147 -1.47 -21.41 -5.40
C VAL A 147 -2.30 -21.21 -6.67
N SER A 148 -1.66 -21.05 -7.82
CA SER A 148 -2.26 -21.19 -9.15
C SER A 148 -1.19 -21.62 -10.15
N ASN A 149 -1.56 -21.81 -11.42
CA ASN A 149 -0.62 -22.08 -12.51
C ASN A 149 0.48 -21.01 -12.69
N ASP A 150 0.26 -19.78 -12.25
CA ASP A 150 1.14 -18.62 -12.45
C ASP A 150 1.51 -17.87 -11.16
N THR A 151 1.08 -18.35 -9.99
CA THR A 151 1.24 -17.64 -8.71
C THR A 151 1.70 -18.60 -7.63
N ILE A 152 2.73 -18.18 -6.87
CA ILE A 152 3.17 -18.82 -5.63
C ILE A 152 2.82 -17.93 -4.44
N GLU A 153 2.79 -18.51 -3.24
CA GLU A 153 2.86 -17.75 -1.98
C GLU A 153 4.07 -18.19 -1.14
N ILE A 154 4.48 -17.29 -0.25
CA ILE A 154 5.43 -17.57 0.82
C ILE A 154 4.80 -17.15 2.14
N GLU A 155 4.99 -17.95 3.19
CA GLU A 155 4.29 -17.76 4.48
C GLU A 155 5.26 -17.54 5.63
N SER A 156 4.85 -16.66 6.57
CA SER A 156 5.53 -16.44 7.84
C SER A 156 4.53 -16.47 9.00
N PHE A 157 4.97 -16.88 10.18
CA PHE A 157 4.09 -17.10 11.32
C PHE A 157 4.49 -16.24 12.51
N LYS A 158 3.51 -15.73 13.27
CA LYS A 158 3.77 -14.95 14.49
C LYS A 158 4.46 -15.83 15.53
N GLU A 159 4.13 -17.11 15.54
CA GLU A 159 4.69 -18.17 16.38
C GLU A 159 6.17 -18.45 16.08
N ASP A 160 6.61 -18.17 14.84
CA ASP A 160 8.01 -18.25 14.41
C ASP A 160 8.79 -16.95 14.73
N GLY A 161 8.17 -15.96 15.40
CA GLY A 161 8.79 -14.66 15.72
C GLY A 161 8.74 -13.64 14.58
N VAL A 162 7.84 -13.80 13.61
CA VAL A 162 7.79 -12.96 12.40
C VAL A 162 6.42 -12.34 12.22
N THR A 163 6.35 -11.00 12.10
CA THR A 163 5.09 -10.27 11.96
C THR A 163 5.05 -9.35 10.76
N ASP A 164 3.90 -9.34 10.09
CA ASP A 164 3.54 -8.33 9.10
C ASP A 164 3.30 -6.98 9.78
N TYR A 165 3.91 -5.91 9.24
CA TYR A 165 3.71 -4.55 9.73
C TYR A 165 2.22 -4.17 9.85
N ALA A 166 1.33 -4.72 9.03
CA ALA A 166 -0.12 -4.50 9.11
C ALA A 166 -0.73 -4.87 10.48
N ASN A 167 -0.14 -5.82 11.21
CA ASN A 167 -0.59 -6.20 12.55
C ASN A 167 -0.14 -5.20 13.64
N ILE A 168 0.92 -4.42 13.39
CA ILE A 168 1.57 -3.57 14.39
C ILE A 168 1.50 -2.07 14.06
N ILE A 169 0.68 -1.66 13.08
CA ILE A 169 0.50 -0.24 12.69
C ILE A 169 -0.91 0.28 12.97
N GLU A 170 -1.00 1.52 13.45
CA GLU A 170 -2.26 2.12 13.89
C GLU A 170 -3.28 2.23 12.75
N ALA A 171 -2.81 2.52 11.53
CA ALA A 171 -3.65 2.69 10.34
C ALA A 171 -4.52 1.48 9.98
N TYR A 172 -4.12 0.26 10.35
CA TYR A 172 -4.88 -0.96 10.05
C TYR A 172 -5.45 -1.65 11.30
N ARG A 173 -5.11 -1.19 12.51
CA ARG A 173 -5.52 -1.78 13.80
C ARG A 173 -6.99 -2.20 13.85
N ALA A 174 -7.90 -1.28 13.52
CA ALA A 174 -9.34 -1.55 13.54
C ALA A 174 -9.79 -2.65 12.55
N GLY A 175 -9.14 -2.75 11.38
CA GLY A 175 -9.45 -3.77 10.36
C GLY A 175 -8.78 -5.12 10.61
N ARG A 176 -7.76 -5.19 11.48
CA ARG A 176 -7.09 -6.44 11.88
C ARG A 176 -7.78 -7.13 13.07
N GLY A 177 -8.49 -6.39 13.91
CA GLY A 177 -9.11 -6.94 15.13
C GLY A 177 -8.06 -7.60 16.03
N ASP A 178 -8.34 -8.83 16.48
CA ASP A 178 -7.49 -9.62 17.38
C ASP A 178 -6.11 -9.98 16.79
N LEU A 179 -5.90 -9.80 15.49
CA LEU A 179 -4.58 -9.94 14.85
C LEU A 179 -3.69 -8.71 15.09
N SER A 180 -4.25 -7.58 15.51
CA SER A 180 -3.46 -6.40 15.87
C SER A 180 -2.87 -6.51 17.26
N PHE A 181 -1.61 -6.09 17.40
CA PHE A 181 -0.93 -6.04 18.69
C PHE A 181 0.12 -4.93 18.72
N GLN A 182 0.50 -4.51 19.92
CA GLN A 182 1.56 -3.53 20.11
C GLN A 182 2.91 -4.23 20.23
N VAL A 183 3.94 -3.60 19.68
CA VAL A 183 5.34 -3.90 19.98
C VAL A 183 6.06 -2.62 20.40
N ASP A 184 7.01 -2.73 21.32
CA ASP A 184 7.89 -1.62 21.73
C ASP A 184 8.91 -1.27 20.64
N ASP A 185 9.79 -0.29 20.91
CA ASP A 185 10.81 0.16 19.95
C ASP A 185 11.95 -0.85 19.73
N GLU A 186 12.10 -1.86 20.57
CA GLU A 186 12.94 -3.03 20.29
C GLU A 186 12.18 -4.10 19.47
N ASN A 187 10.92 -3.85 19.07
CA ASN A 187 9.99 -4.79 18.43
C ASN A 187 9.63 -6.01 19.28
N LYS A 188 9.44 -5.81 20.60
CA LYS A 188 8.96 -6.84 21.53
C LYS A 188 7.51 -6.62 21.93
N ASP A 189 6.75 -7.71 22.13
CA ASP A 189 5.42 -7.63 22.75
C ASP A 189 5.49 -7.45 24.28
N GLU A 190 4.32 -7.33 24.92
CA GLU A 190 4.17 -7.22 26.38
C GLU A 190 4.73 -8.42 27.18
N ASN A 191 4.98 -9.56 26.52
CA ASN A 191 5.56 -10.77 27.11
C ASN A 191 7.09 -10.84 26.89
N GLY A 192 7.66 -9.89 26.15
CA GLY A 192 9.08 -9.85 25.77
C GLY A 192 9.43 -10.69 24.54
N ASN A 193 8.45 -11.18 23.78
CA ASN A 193 8.70 -11.92 22.54
C ASN A 193 9.19 -10.95 21.46
N GLN A 194 10.39 -11.21 20.92
CA GLN A 194 10.98 -10.45 19.82
C GLN A 194 10.29 -10.76 18.49
N TYR A 195 10.07 -9.73 17.67
CA TYR A 195 9.55 -9.89 16.31
C TYR A 195 10.45 -9.30 15.24
N GLU A 196 10.64 -10.05 14.15
CA GLU A 196 11.08 -9.54 12.86
C GLU A 196 9.88 -8.92 12.12
N VAL A 197 10.06 -7.73 11.52
CA VAL A 197 8.98 -6.98 10.90
C VAL A 197 9.05 -7.05 9.37
N ILE A 198 8.08 -7.74 8.75
CA ILE A 198 7.83 -7.68 7.31
C ILE A 198 7.12 -6.35 7.01
N SER A 199 7.89 -5.37 6.56
CA SER A 199 7.35 -4.11 6.04
C SER A 199 6.67 -4.30 4.68
N SER A 200 6.22 -3.22 4.04
CA SER A 200 5.47 -3.34 2.78
C SER A 200 6.31 -3.96 1.66
N LEU A 201 5.88 -5.11 1.14
CA LEU A 201 6.52 -5.80 0.01
C LEU A 201 6.24 -5.16 -1.36
N ARG A 202 5.76 -3.90 -1.40
CA ARG A 202 5.62 -3.14 -2.65
C ARG A 202 6.96 -3.18 -3.43
N ASP A 203 6.86 -3.32 -4.75
CA ASP A 203 7.98 -3.44 -5.67
C ASP A 203 8.97 -4.62 -5.41
N ARG A 204 8.67 -5.52 -4.46
CA ARG A 204 9.50 -6.71 -4.20
C ARG A 204 9.28 -7.80 -5.25
N THR A 205 10.33 -8.59 -5.42
CA THR A 205 10.34 -9.78 -6.26
C THR A 205 10.90 -10.96 -5.49
N VAL A 206 10.68 -12.15 -6.06
CA VAL A 206 11.41 -13.37 -5.72
C VAL A 206 11.93 -14.00 -7.01
N THR A 207 13.04 -14.72 -6.93
CA THR A 207 13.58 -15.51 -8.04
C THR A 207 13.20 -16.96 -7.84
N ILE A 208 12.39 -17.49 -8.75
CA ILE A 208 12.05 -18.90 -8.85
C ILE A 208 13.07 -19.53 -9.81
N THR A 209 13.77 -20.58 -9.37
CA THR A 209 14.76 -21.31 -10.17
C THR A 209 14.31 -22.76 -10.31
N SER A 210 14.16 -23.27 -11.53
CA SER A 210 13.84 -24.68 -11.80
C SER A 210 15.03 -25.62 -11.67
N ASP A 211 14.76 -26.92 -11.59
CA ASP A 211 15.75 -28.02 -11.65
C ASP A 211 16.78 -27.91 -12.79
N ASN A 212 16.38 -27.41 -13.96
CA ASN A 212 17.24 -27.17 -15.12
C ASN A 212 18.07 -25.86 -15.05
N GLY A 213 17.87 -25.04 -14.01
CA GLY A 213 18.58 -23.78 -13.77
C GLY A 213 17.98 -22.53 -14.43
N GLU A 214 16.85 -22.64 -15.13
CA GLU A 214 16.10 -21.48 -15.63
C GLU A 214 15.58 -20.61 -14.46
N LYS A 215 15.60 -19.29 -14.63
CA LYS A 215 15.24 -18.31 -13.60
C LYS A 215 14.08 -17.43 -14.04
N ILE A 216 13.04 -17.39 -13.21
CA ILE A 216 11.84 -16.59 -13.39
C ILE A 216 11.74 -15.57 -12.25
N THR A 217 11.64 -14.29 -12.59
CA THR A 217 11.40 -13.22 -11.60
C THR A 217 9.91 -13.05 -11.40
N ALA A 218 9.39 -13.50 -10.25
CA ALA A 218 8.00 -13.29 -9.88
C ALA A 218 7.85 -12.01 -9.04
N LYS A 219 6.80 -11.23 -9.29
CA LYS A 219 6.54 -9.93 -8.65
C LYS A 219 5.49 -10.05 -7.55
N TYR A 220 5.70 -9.37 -6.42
CA TYR A 220 4.71 -9.29 -5.36
C TYR A 220 3.37 -8.75 -5.87
N ILE A 221 2.28 -9.41 -5.49
CA ILE A 221 0.91 -8.99 -5.79
C ILE A 221 0.40 -8.10 -4.63
N PRO A 222 0.09 -6.81 -4.88
CA PRO A 222 -0.39 -5.90 -3.84
C PRO A 222 -1.57 -6.44 -3.03
N PHE A 223 -1.63 -6.04 -1.76
CA PHE A 223 -2.67 -6.38 -0.77
C PHE A 223 -2.79 -7.87 -0.39
N THR A 224 -1.92 -8.75 -0.90
CA THR A 224 -1.92 -10.18 -0.53
C THR A 224 -1.14 -10.50 0.74
N GLN A 225 -0.23 -9.61 1.17
CA GLN A 225 0.70 -9.83 2.30
C GLN A 225 0.02 -10.29 3.58
N ALA A 226 -1.03 -9.57 3.99
CA ALA A 226 -1.76 -9.78 5.24
C ALA A 226 -3.24 -10.16 4.99
N ALA A 227 -3.56 -10.77 3.84
CA ALA A 227 -4.93 -11.12 3.46
C ALA A 227 -5.46 -12.34 4.25
N ASP A 228 -6.80 -12.43 4.38
CA ASP A 228 -7.49 -13.62 4.90
C ASP A 228 -7.01 -14.10 6.29
N GLY A 229 -6.54 -13.16 7.13
CA GLY A 229 -5.98 -13.44 8.45
C GLY A 229 -4.60 -14.09 8.48
N ARG A 230 -3.97 -14.30 7.31
CA ARG A 230 -2.66 -14.95 7.14
C ARG A 230 -1.59 -13.92 6.79
N GLN A 231 -0.32 -14.29 6.97
CA GLN A 231 0.84 -13.53 6.49
C GLN A 231 1.43 -14.29 5.29
N ALA A 232 0.70 -14.22 4.17
CA ALA A 232 0.86 -15.09 2.99
C ALA A 232 0.95 -14.28 1.67
N PRO A 233 1.97 -13.41 1.52
CA PRO A 233 2.21 -12.67 0.29
C PRO A 233 2.36 -13.58 -0.92
N LYS A 234 1.67 -13.19 -2.00
CA LYS A 234 1.67 -13.91 -3.27
C LYS A 234 2.57 -13.22 -4.27
N PHE A 235 3.25 -14.01 -5.09
CA PHE A 235 4.14 -13.55 -6.15
C PHE A 235 3.71 -14.17 -7.48
N ARG A 236 3.44 -13.32 -8.48
CA ARG A 236 3.00 -13.75 -9.81
C ARG A 236 4.17 -13.82 -10.77
N LEU A 237 4.20 -14.86 -11.59
CA LEU A 237 5.08 -14.98 -12.74
C LEU A 237 4.81 -13.85 -13.77
N PRO A 238 5.75 -13.58 -14.70
CA PRO A 238 5.52 -12.69 -15.82
C PRO A 238 4.28 -13.08 -16.65
N GLU A 239 3.67 -12.09 -17.31
CA GLU A 239 2.49 -12.28 -18.15
C GLU A 239 2.71 -13.36 -19.23
N GLY A 240 1.76 -14.30 -19.34
CA GLY A 240 1.83 -15.44 -20.25
C GLY A 240 2.72 -16.60 -19.81
N GLN A 241 3.39 -16.53 -18.65
CA GLN A 241 4.15 -17.65 -18.08
C GLN A 241 3.34 -18.45 -17.07
N SER A 242 3.66 -19.74 -16.96
CA SER A 242 3.09 -20.68 -16.00
C SER A 242 4.16 -21.66 -15.50
N LEU A 243 3.99 -22.15 -14.28
CA LEU A 243 4.76 -23.25 -13.71
C LEU A 243 4.41 -24.56 -14.43
N THR A 244 5.44 -25.36 -14.72
CA THR A 244 5.30 -26.66 -15.38
C THR A 244 5.04 -27.76 -14.34
N PRO A 245 3.98 -28.56 -14.48
CA PRO A 245 3.73 -29.67 -13.57
C PRO A 245 4.86 -30.70 -13.57
N GLY A 246 5.25 -31.17 -12.39
CA GLY A 246 6.32 -32.15 -12.17
C GLY A 246 7.75 -31.58 -12.10
N THR A 247 7.96 -30.31 -12.42
CA THR A 247 9.27 -29.63 -12.28
C THR A 247 9.51 -29.23 -10.81
N GLU A 248 10.71 -29.46 -10.29
CA GLU A 248 11.11 -28.90 -8.99
C GLU A 248 11.55 -27.43 -9.15
N TYR A 249 11.06 -26.57 -8.26
CA TYR A 249 11.38 -25.15 -8.21
C TYR A 249 11.93 -24.77 -6.84
N THR A 250 12.96 -23.91 -6.82
CA THR A 250 13.54 -23.27 -5.63
C THR A 250 13.28 -21.76 -5.67
N VAL A 251 12.68 -21.22 -4.61
CA VAL A 251 12.38 -19.79 -4.44
C VAL A 251 13.47 -19.13 -3.60
N THR A 252 13.96 -17.97 -4.04
CA THR A 252 15.00 -17.20 -3.35
C THR A 252 14.68 -15.70 -3.38
N SER A 253 15.21 -14.95 -2.41
CA SER A 253 15.08 -13.49 -2.36
C SER A 253 16.32 -12.81 -1.75
N ASP A 254 16.46 -11.51 -2.00
CA ASP A 254 17.46 -10.65 -1.40
C ASP A 254 17.05 -10.10 -0.03
N TRP A 255 15.75 -10.05 0.29
CA TRP A 255 15.19 -9.49 1.52
C TRP A 255 14.79 -10.51 2.61
N GLY A 256 14.62 -11.79 2.24
CA GLY A 256 14.15 -12.85 3.14
C GLY A 256 14.85 -14.20 2.91
N GLU A 257 14.97 -14.98 3.97
CA GLU A 257 15.50 -16.35 3.96
C GLU A 257 14.35 -17.34 4.10
N ILE A 258 14.15 -18.18 3.07
CA ILE A 258 13.02 -19.11 3.03
C ILE A 258 13.49 -20.50 3.49
N LYS A 259 13.03 -20.92 4.67
CA LYS A 259 13.43 -22.17 5.35
C LYS A 259 13.05 -23.42 4.57
N ASN A 260 11.86 -23.43 3.95
CA ASN A 260 11.43 -24.45 2.99
C ASN A 260 11.25 -23.78 1.62
N PRO A 261 12.32 -23.60 0.83
CA PRO A 261 12.31 -22.81 -0.40
C PRO A 261 11.86 -23.61 -1.63
N THR A 262 11.72 -24.93 -1.53
CA THR A 262 11.41 -25.80 -2.67
C THR A 262 9.96 -26.24 -2.72
N PHE A 263 9.43 -26.39 -3.93
CA PHE A 263 8.15 -27.03 -4.20
C PHE A 263 8.19 -27.75 -5.55
N ILE A 264 7.31 -28.73 -5.75
CA ILE A 264 7.09 -29.38 -7.06
C ILE A 264 5.92 -28.66 -7.72
N GLY A 265 6.06 -28.33 -9.01
CA GLY A 265 4.97 -27.76 -9.80
C GLY A 265 3.79 -28.73 -9.89
N GLU A 266 2.59 -28.25 -9.61
CA GLU A 266 1.34 -29.02 -9.71
C GLU A 266 0.48 -28.55 -10.89
N GLU A 267 -0.38 -29.43 -11.39
CA GLU A 267 -1.40 -29.06 -12.37
C GLU A 267 -2.53 -28.28 -11.70
N PHE A 268 -2.65 -27.00 -12.04
CA PHE A 268 -3.72 -26.13 -11.56
C PHE A 268 -4.69 -25.81 -12.72
N ALA A 269 -5.95 -26.22 -12.56
CA ALA A 269 -7.02 -25.74 -13.42
C ALA A 269 -7.21 -24.22 -13.22
N PRO A 270 -7.49 -23.45 -14.28
CA PRO A 270 -7.95 -22.06 -14.14
C PRO A 270 -9.23 -21.98 -13.31
N LEU A 271 -9.48 -20.85 -12.67
CA LEU A 271 -10.74 -20.60 -11.97
C LEU A 271 -11.92 -20.57 -12.97
N THR A 272 -13.17 -20.78 -12.55
CA THR A 272 -14.32 -20.67 -13.46
C THR A 272 -15.14 -19.42 -13.13
N ILE A 273 -15.32 -18.52 -14.09
CA ILE A 273 -16.25 -17.40 -13.95
C ILE A 273 -17.68 -17.93 -14.13
N GLN A 274 -18.54 -17.71 -13.14
CA GLN A 274 -19.94 -18.14 -13.10
C GLN A 274 -20.90 -17.03 -13.57
N SER A 275 -20.63 -15.76 -13.23
CA SER A 275 -21.48 -14.63 -13.63
C SER A 275 -20.76 -13.29 -13.53
N ALA A 276 -21.36 -12.26 -14.12
CA ALA A 276 -20.97 -10.87 -13.95
C ALA A 276 -22.23 -9.96 -13.88
N GLU A 277 -22.32 -9.07 -12.90
CA GLU A 277 -23.42 -8.11 -12.75
C GLU A 277 -22.91 -6.67 -12.61
N ALA A 278 -23.43 -5.75 -13.42
CA ALA A 278 -23.03 -4.35 -13.37
C ALA A 278 -23.42 -3.70 -12.03
N ILE A 279 -22.52 -2.90 -11.44
CA ILE A 279 -22.84 -2.04 -10.30
C ILE A 279 -23.25 -0.67 -10.84
N ASP A 280 -22.39 -0.07 -11.66
CA ASP A 280 -22.55 1.23 -12.30
C ASP A 280 -21.79 1.28 -13.65
N GLU A 281 -21.64 2.47 -14.24
CA GLU A 281 -20.92 2.65 -15.51
C GLU A 281 -19.40 2.37 -15.42
N LYS A 282 -18.85 2.19 -14.20
CA LYS A 282 -17.40 2.08 -13.91
C LYS A 282 -17.02 0.80 -13.18
N SER A 283 -17.97 -0.02 -12.75
CA SER A 283 -17.68 -1.21 -11.98
C SER A 283 -18.77 -2.28 -12.09
N PHE A 284 -18.35 -3.53 -11.88
CA PHE A 284 -19.24 -4.69 -11.86
C PHE A 284 -18.73 -5.74 -10.87
N GLU A 285 -19.64 -6.58 -10.37
CA GLU A 285 -19.30 -7.78 -9.61
C GLU A 285 -19.02 -8.93 -10.57
N LEU A 286 -17.94 -9.67 -10.34
CA LEU A 286 -17.60 -10.91 -11.03
C LEU A 286 -17.62 -12.03 -10.00
N THR A 287 -18.41 -13.07 -10.27
CA THR A 287 -18.57 -14.23 -9.38
C THR A 287 -17.89 -15.45 -9.98
N LEU A 288 -17.07 -16.13 -9.19
CA LEU A 288 -16.53 -17.46 -9.52
C LEU A 288 -17.50 -18.57 -9.12
N ASP A 289 -17.37 -19.74 -9.75
CA ASP A 289 -18.13 -20.94 -9.39
C ASP A 289 -17.88 -21.43 -7.95
N LYS A 290 -16.71 -21.10 -7.41
CA LYS A 290 -16.28 -21.43 -6.06
C LYS A 290 -15.44 -20.32 -5.46
N ASP A 291 -15.57 -20.12 -4.15
CA ASP A 291 -14.65 -19.29 -3.36
C ASP A 291 -13.21 -19.87 -3.44
N PRO A 292 -12.21 -19.11 -3.93
CA PRO A 292 -10.81 -19.55 -3.93
C PRO A 292 -10.22 -19.71 -2.52
N SER A 293 -10.91 -19.25 -1.46
CA SER A 293 -10.52 -19.20 -0.05
C SER A 293 -9.31 -18.32 0.30
N ILE A 294 -8.61 -17.85 -0.74
CA ILE A 294 -7.47 -16.94 -0.67
C ILE A 294 -7.62 -15.85 -1.74
N GLU A 295 -7.00 -14.70 -1.51
CA GLU A 295 -6.93 -13.58 -2.46
C GLU A 295 -6.17 -13.91 -3.77
N LEU A 296 -6.86 -14.54 -4.73
CA LEU A 296 -6.38 -14.84 -6.08
C LEU A 296 -6.88 -13.86 -7.16
N PHE A 297 -7.88 -13.02 -6.85
CA PHE A 297 -8.34 -11.97 -7.75
C PHE A 297 -7.36 -10.79 -7.82
N ALA A 298 -6.58 -10.55 -6.77
CA ALA A 298 -5.59 -9.48 -6.71
C ALA A 298 -4.73 -9.38 -7.98
N GLY A 299 -4.80 -8.24 -8.67
CA GLY A 299 -4.09 -7.96 -9.93
C GLY A 299 -4.58 -8.75 -11.16
N ARG A 300 -5.78 -9.36 -11.12
CA ARG A 300 -6.42 -9.97 -12.29
C ARG A 300 -7.24 -8.95 -13.08
N SER A 301 -7.35 -9.20 -14.38
CA SER A 301 -8.10 -8.34 -15.31
C SER A 301 -8.93 -9.18 -16.28
N VAL A 302 -9.97 -8.56 -16.83
CA VAL A 302 -10.81 -9.10 -17.91
C VAL A 302 -10.95 -8.05 -19.02
N GLN A 303 -11.22 -8.53 -20.23
CA GLN A 303 -11.71 -7.72 -21.34
C GLN A 303 -13.21 -7.94 -21.48
N LEU A 304 -13.93 -6.86 -21.79
CA LEU A 304 -15.36 -6.83 -22.04
C LEU A 304 -15.58 -6.43 -23.50
N GLN A 305 -16.24 -7.29 -24.29
CA GLN A 305 -16.56 -7.03 -25.69
C GLN A 305 -18.06 -6.80 -25.86
N GLY A 306 -18.47 -5.57 -26.15
CA GLY A 306 -19.85 -5.15 -26.34
C GLY A 306 -20.41 -5.59 -27.70
N GLU A 307 -21.70 -5.92 -27.75
CA GLU A 307 -22.42 -6.23 -29.00
C GLU A 307 -22.53 -5.01 -29.94
N ASP A 308 -22.30 -3.80 -29.42
CA ASP A 308 -22.17 -2.56 -30.19
C ASP A 308 -20.76 -2.35 -30.80
N GLY A 309 -19.85 -3.31 -30.60
CA GLY A 309 -18.45 -3.25 -31.03
C GLY A 309 -17.52 -2.50 -30.07
N SER A 310 -17.98 -2.07 -28.90
CA SER A 310 -17.09 -1.51 -27.87
C SER A 310 -16.19 -2.58 -27.26
N ILE A 311 -14.97 -2.19 -26.90
CA ILE A 311 -14.03 -3.00 -26.12
C ILE A 311 -13.62 -2.16 -24.92
N VAL A 312 -13.72 -2.75 -23.74
CA VAL A 312 -13.44 -2.09 -22.45
C VAL A 312 -12.61 -3.05 -21.60
N GLN A 313 -11.66 -2.53 -20.83
CA GLN A 313 -10.89 -3.34 -19.88
C GLN A 313 -11.31 -3.07 -18.45
N ALA A 314 -11.22 -4.11 -17.63
CA ALA A 314 -11.48 -4.03 -16.20
C ALA A 314 -10.44 -4.78 -15.38
N GLN A 315 -10.09 -4.22 -14.22
CA GLN A 315 -9.16 -4.81 -13.27
C GLN A 315 -9.85 -5.00 -11.92
N TYR A 316 -9.53 -6.10 -11.24
CA TYR A 316 -10.05 -6.34 -9.89
C TYR A 316 -9.63 -5.24 -8.92
N ARG A 317 -10.62 -4.67 -8.22
CA ARG A 317 -10.45 -3.74 -7.10
C ARG A 317 -9.87 -4.52 -5.92
N PHE A 318 -8.60 -4.24 -5.58
CA PHE A 318 -7.90 -4.92 -4.49
C PHE A 318 -8.73 -4.97 -3.19
N SER A 319 -8.71 -6.14 -2.52
CA SER A 319 -9.42 -6.40 -1.26
C SER A 319 -10.95 -6.25 -1.33
N SER A 320 -11.56 -6.27 -2.51
CA SER A 320 -13.03 -6.31 -2.67
C SER A 320 -13.63 -7.73 -2.64
N ARG A 321 -12.81 -8.77 -2.51
CA ARG A 321 -13.22 -10.17 -2.49
C ARG A 321 -14.17 -10.46 -1.31
N GLN A 322 -15.38 -10.89 -1.62
CA GLN A 322 -16.35 -11.42 -0.68
C GLN A 322 -16.68 -12.87 -1.06
N GLY A 323 -15.89 -13.81 -0.53
CA GLY A 323 -15.96 -15.22 -0.90
C GLY A 323 -15.58 -15.42 -2.37
N ALA A 324 -16.53 -15.90 -3.18
CA ALA A 324 -16.38 -16.11 -4.61
C ALA A 324 -16.60 -14.85 -5.48
N VAL A 325 -17.07 -13.74 -4.89
CA VAL A 325 -17.36 -12.49 -5.61
C VAL A 325 -16.17 -11.54 -5.48
N GLY A 326 -15.83 -10.80 -6.53
CA GLY A 326 -14.91 -9.67 -6.50
C GLY A 326 -15.41 -8.52 -7.37
N ILE A 327 -15.11 -7.28 -6.99
CA ILE A 327 -15.47 -6.09 -7.78
C ILE A 327 -14.37 -5.82 -8.79
N PHE A 328 -14.75 -5.56 -10.04
CA PHE A 328 -13.84 -5.17 -11.12
C PHE A 328 -14.16 -3.73 -11.56
N ASP A 329 -13.14 -2.89 -11.55
CA ASP A 329 -13.18 -1.48 -11.96
C ASP A 329 -12.77 -1.36 -13.42
N ILE A 330 -13.53 -0.57 -14.19
CA ILE A 330 -13.20 -0.22 -15.57
C ILE A 330 -11.98 0.70 -15.60
N THR A 331 -10.98 0.36 -16.42
CA THR A 331 -9.67 1.04 -16.41
C THR A 331 -9.47 2.05 -17.54
N ASP A 332 -10.18 1.93 -18.66
CA ASP A 332 -9.94 2.72 -19.87
C ASP A 332 -11.13 3.58 -20.36
N ASN A 333 -12.37 3.18 -20.10
CA ASN A 333 -13.59 3.87 -20.55
C ASN A 333 -14.73 3.77 -19.50
N THR A 334 -15.99 3.69 -19.95
CA THR A 334 -17.17 3.35 -19.15
C THR A 334 -18.05 2.34 -19.89
N LEU A 335 -18.86 1.59 -19.14
CA LEU A 335 -19.90 0.71 -19.67
C LEU A 335 -21.05 1.55 -20.24
N LYS A 336 -21.49 1.25 -21.46
CA LYS A 336 -22.64 1.94 -22.08
C LYS A 336 -23.93 1.25 -21.64
N SER A 337 -24.78 1.97 -20.89
CA SER A 337 -26.08 1.47 -20.41
C SER A 337 -26.87 0.72 -21.50
N GLY A 338 -27.40 -0.45 -21.14
CA GLY A 338 -28.16 -1.34 -22.01
C GLY A 338 -27.34 -2.21 -22.97
N VAL A 339 -26.04 -1.96 -23.17
CA VAL A 339 -25.18 -2.81 -24.00
C VAL A 339 -24.85 -4.11 -23.27
N LYS A 340 -24.96 -5.23 -23.99
CA LYS A 340 -24.49 -6.55 -23.55
C LYS A 340 -23.01 -6.74 -23.92
N TYR A 341 -22.20 -7.09 -22.93
CA TYR A 341 -20.77 -7.37 -23.06
C TYR A 341 -20.48 -8.86 -22.79
N THR A 342 -19.68 -9.49 -23.64
CA THR A 342 -19.07 -10.80 -23.35
C THR A 342 -17.84 -10.61 -22.46
N VAL A 343 -17.72 -11.40 -21.39
CA VAL A 343 -16.61 -11.33 -20.42
C VAL A 343 -15.52 -12.34 -20.80
N ALA A 344 -14.30 -11.85 -21.05
CA ALA A 344 -13.13 -12.66 -21.38
C ALA A 344 -12.00 -12.43 -20.36
N PRO A 345 -11.61 -13.43 -19.54
CA PRO A 345 -10.47 -13.30 -18.65
C PRO A 345 -9.17 -13.17 -19.45
N LEU A 346 -8.34 -12.18 -19.11
CA LEU A 346 -7.02 -12.04 -19.72
C LEU A 346 -6.06 -13.09 -19.14
N ASN A 347 -5.03 -13.50 -19.88
CA ASN A 347 -3.94 -14.35 -19.37
C ASN A 347 -4.36 -15.70 -18.75
N ASN A 348 -5.51 -16.25 -19.13
CA ASN A 348 -5.96 -17.60 -18.76
C ASN A 348 -6.02 -17.90 -17.25
N TRP A 349 -6.15 -16.88 -16.39
CA TRP A 349 -6.30 -17.09 -14.93
C TRP A 349 -7.65 -17.72 -14.57
N ALA A 350 -8.63 -17.58 -15.46
CA ALA A 350 -9.92 -18.23 -15.39
C ALA A 350 -10.41 -18.67 -16.77
N THR A 351 -11.48 -19.45 -16.78
CA THR A 351 -12.34 -19.73 -17.93
C THR A 351 -13.65 -18.94 -17.80
N ALA A 352 -14.26 -18.59 -18.93
CA ALA A 352 -15.59 -17.98 -19.00
C ALA A 352 -16.36 -18.63 -20.16
N ASN A 353 -17.43 -19.35 -19.85
CA ASN A 353 -18.27 -20.03 -20.83
C ASN A 353 -19.55 -19.21 -21.02
N ASP A 354 -19.63 -18.47 -22.13
CA ASP A 354 -20.77 -17.60 -22.49
C ASP A 354 -21.20 -16.61 -21.39
N ILE A 355 -20.25 -16.17 -20.55
CA ILE A 355 -20.51 -15.19 -19.48
C ILE A 355 -20.72 -13.81 -20.09
N THR A 356 -21.86 -13.19 -19.76
CA THR A 356 -22.23 -11.89 -20.30
C THR A 356 -22.71 -10.93 -19.23
N LEU A 357 -22.21 -9.70 -19.29
CA LEU A 357 -22.55 -8.56 -18.45
C LEU A 357 -23.52 -7.64 -19.21
N ILE A 358 -24.64 -7.24 -18.60
CA ILE A 358 -25.50 -6.19 -19.15
C ILE A 358 -25.27 -4.92 -18.33
N ALA A 359 -24.85 -3.85 -19.00
CA ALA A 359 -24.63 -2.55 -18.36
C ALA A 359 -25.95 -1.90 -17.90
N LYS A 360 -25.95 -1.34 -16.69
CA LYS A 360 -27.08 -0.60 -16.12
C LYS A 360 -27.16 0.81 -16.71
#